data_AF-A0A2S6B943-F1
#
_entry.id   AF-A0A2S6B943-F1
#
_cell.length_a   1.000
_cell.length_b   1.000
_cell.length_c   1.000
_cell.angle_alpha   90.00
_cell.angle_beta   90.00
_cell.angle_gamma   90.00
#
_symmetry.space_group_name_H-M   'P 1'
#
loop_
_entity.id
_entity.type
_entity.pdbx_description
1 polymer ?
#
loop_
_entity_poly.entity_id
_entity_poly.type
_entity_poly.pdbx_seq_one_letter_code
_entity_poly.pdbx_strand_id
1 'polypeptide(L)'
;MRLPFYVTFFILLSASLLSYAKPPVSQARESVVASRVAASSSSQQQDLREQNLLLKQQVKLLEDSHDSILATTHWALGGVFTMAFLLAGFSWLNNNKLYSADKQRLKEELEANISKAIADLQLSEQDQRGNLFLAVDKKLEVQNVRLDDSVSAIRTVIDDFRKQESGRRDELLRSVESRIESLIGRTSGEISEVRSRNEELRSRIDSLSEKLGALQDVLSSNSSRIDKELQQGAAIAREIEEHIWKLKKIPSNILITQLQGLSASLAADDEWGVKRVLARMKSTINDEFVSSGLKIQKRMKGLFEDSLAQAQKIVAVEASEVLQLILDNLEEDAEP
;
A
#
# COMPACT_ATOMS: atom_id res chain seq x y z
N MET A 1 -42.69 58.57 17.12
CA MET A 1 -43.26 58.91 18.44
C MET A 1 -42.24 59.67 19.27
N ARG A 2 -42.33 61.01 19.28
CA ARG A 2 -41.67 61.89 20.24
C ARG A 2 -42.74 62.88 20.69
N LEU A 3 -43.11 62.81 21.96
CA LEU A 3 -44.10 63.69 22.58
C LEU A 3 -43.59 65.15 22.60
N PRO A 4 -44.47 66.16 22.42
CA PRO A 4 -44.07 67.55 22.34
C PRO A 4 -43.75 68.16 23.71
N PHE A 5 -42.56 68.75 23.81
CA PHE A 5 -41.95 69.49 24.93
C PHE A 5 -42.72 70.75 25.40
N TYR A 6 -43.94 70.99 24.87
CA TYR A 6 -44.70 72.22 25.11
C TYR A 6 -45.79 72.08 26.20
N VAL A 7 -46.05 70.86 26.70
CA VAL A 7 -46.99 70.65 27.82
C VAL A 7 -46.32 70.84 29.20
N THR A 8 -44.99 70.77 29.29
CA THR A 8 -44.24 70.94 30.55
C THR A 8 -43.92 72.40 30.89
N PHE A 9 -44.02 73.34 29.95
CA PHE A 9 -43.76 74.76 30.22
C PHE A 9 -44.98 75.52 30.78
N PHE A 10 -46.20 74.96 30.63
CA PHE A 10 -47.44 75.58 31.12
C PHE A 10 -47.88 75.09 32.52
N ILE A 11 -47.21 74.09 33.09
CA ILE A 11 -47.49 73.54 34.44
C ILE A 11 -46.53 74.10 35.51
N LEU A 12 -45.44 74.77 35.13
CA LEU A 12 -44.44 75.36 36.05
C LEU A 12 -44.65 76.84 36.39
N LEU A 13 -45.72 77.49 35.89
CA LEU A 13 -46.06 78.88 36.22
C LEU A 13 -47.33 79.03 37.09
N SER A 14 -47.99 77.93 37.45
CA SER A 14 -49.24 77.93 38.25
C SER A 14 -49.07 77.38 39.68
N ALA A 15 -47.83 77.11 40.13
CA ALA A 15 -47.51 76.59 41.47
C ALA A 15 -46.66 77.55 42.32
N SER A 16 -46.80 78.86 42.14
CA SER A 16 -46.19 79.90 42.98
C SER A 16 -47.24 80.78 43.66
N LEU A 17 -48.16 80.12 44.37
CA LEU A 17 -49.04 80.74 45.37
C LEU A 17 -48.90 79.96 46.67
N LEU A 18 -48.76 80.71 47.77
CA LEU A 18 -48.96 80.31 49.17
C LEU A 18 -47.88 79.44 49.84
N SER A 19 -47.07 80.07 50.68
CA SER A 19 -47.02 79.72 52.12
C SER A 19 -46.27 80.76 52.96
N TYR A 20 -46.67 80.81 54.24
CA TYR A 20 -46.16 81.57 55.40
C TYR A 20 -46.66 83.00 55.63
N ALA A 21 -47.07 83.42 56.83
CA ALA A 21 -47.76 82.85 57.99
C ALA A 21 -47.91 84.01 59.00
N LYS A 22 -49.02 84.04 59.74
CA LYS A 22 -49.37 84.93 60.88
C LYS A 22 -48.48 84.60 62.11
N PRO A 23 -48.26 85.49 63.11
CA PRO A 23 -49.10 85.52 64.33
C PRO A 23 -49.15 86.95 65.02
N PRO A 24 -49.42 87.17 66.33
CA PRO A 24 -50.68 87.76 66.84
C PRO A 24 -50.58 89.03 67.74
N VAL A 25 -51.74 89.70 67.92
CA VAL A 25 -52.33 90.36 69.14
C VAL A 25 -51.45 91.23 70.07
N SER A 26 -51.80 92.51 70.27
CA SER A 26 -52.44 93.05 71.50
C SER A 26 -52.57 94.60 71.55
N GLN A 27 -53.79 95.06 71.84
CA GLN A 27 -54.30 96.21 72.64
C GLN A 27 -53.40 97.44 72.95
N ALA A 28 -53.80 98.67 72.58
CA ALA A 28 -54.73 99.61 73.24
C ALA A 28 -54.06 100.60 74.22
N ARG A 29 -54.23 101.91 73.99
CA ARG A 29 -54.51 102.91 75.05
C ARG A 29 -54.99 104.26 74.47
N GLU A 30 -56.06 104.73 75.11
CA GLU A 30 -56.70 106.05 75.09
C GLU A 30 -55.88 107.15 75.78
N SER A 31 -56.11 108.41 75.37
CA SER A 31 -56.40 109.61 76.20
C SER A 31 -56.28 110.85 75.30
N VAL A 32 -57.34 111.58 74.92
CA VAL A 32 -58.07 112.61 75.69
C VAL A 32 -57.17 113.70 76.28
N VAL A 33 -57.17 114.89 75.67
CA VAL A 33 -57.13 116.20 76.37
C VAL A 33 -58.02 117.19 75.60
N ALA A 34 -58.86 117.90 76.35
CA ALA A 34 -59.92 118.78 75.91
C ALA A 34 -59.62 120.27 76.21
N SER A 35 -60.37 121.17 75.54
CA SER A 35 -60.71 122.55 75.94
C SER A 35 -59.57 123.60 75.99
N ARG A 36 -59.74 124.89 75.68
CA ARG A 36 -60.90 125.82 75.65
C ARG A 36 -60.48 127.15 74.96
N VAL A 37 -61.45 128.08 74.81
CA VAL A 37 -61.40 129.56 74.53
C VAL A 37 -62.14 129.85 73.20
N ALA A 38 -63.45 130.17 73.17
CA ALA A 38 -64.15 131.42 73.54
C ALA A 38 -63.69 132.65 72.71
N ALA A 39 -64.49 133.59 72.19
CA ALA A 39 -65.92 133.78 71.91
C ALA A 39 -66.03 135.13 71.13
N SER A 40 -66.84 135.20 70.05
CA SER A 40 -67.41 136.37 69.32
C SER A 40 -67.50 136.00 67.83
N SER A 41 -68.56 136.12 67.03
CA SER A 41 -69.65 137.09 66.92
C SER A 41 -70.74 136.53 65.96
N SER A 42 -72.02 136.73 66.27
CA SER A 42 -73.17 136.00 65.71
C SER A 42 -73.93 136.72 64.58
N SER A 43 -73.32 136.89 63.40
CA SER A 43 -74.05 137.37 62.19
C SER A 43 -73.54 136.84 60.84
N GLN A 44 -72.74 135.77 60.80
CA GLN A 44 -72.05 135.28 59.57
C GLN A 44 -72.32 133.80 59.23
N GLN A 45 -73.16 133.09 60.01
CA GLN A 45 -73.39 131.64 59.87
C GLN A 45 -74.53 131.25 58.90
N GLN A 46 -75.32 132.20 58.40
CA GLN A 46 -76.41 131.90 57.46
C GLN A 46 -75.95 131.86 55.98
N ASP A 47 -74.94 132.63 55.57
CA ASP A 47 -74.40 132.60 54.19
C ASP A 47 -73.60 131.32 53.87
N LEU A 48 -72.98 130.68 54.88
CA LEU A 48 -72.09 129.53 54.65
C LEU A 48 -72.83 128.21 54.35
N ARG A 49 -74.10 128.08 54.74
CA ARG A 49 -74.89 126.86 54.46
C ARG A 49 -75.44 126.84 53.04
N GLU A 50 -75.83 128.00 52.49
CA GLU A 50 -76.23 128.11 51.08
C GLU A 50 -75.03 127.87 50.15
N GLN A 51 -73.85 128.41 50.48
CA GLN A 51 -72.63 128.15 49.71
C GLN A 51 -72.23 126.66 49.71
N ASN A 52 -72.43 125.94 50.81
CA ASN A 52 -72.13 124.50 50.87
C ASN A 52 -73.07 123.65 49.99
N LEU A 53 -74.31 124.06 49.79
CA LEU A 53 -75.27 123.33 48.95
C LEU A 53 -74.98 123.56 47.46
N LEU A 54 -74.62 124.78 47.10
CA LEU A 54 -74.16 125.15 45.75
C LEU A 54 -72.83 124.43 45.40
N LEU A 55 -71.91 124.32 46.36
CA LEU A 55 -70.68 123.53 46.23
C LEU A 55 -70.96 122.03 45.97
N LYS A 56 -71.93 121.42 46.67
CA LYS A 56 -72.27 120.01 46.43
C LYS A 56 -72.87 119.75 45.05
N GLN A 57 -73.67 120.68 44.53
CA GLN A 57 -74.18 120.57 43.16
C GLN A 57 -73.06 120.72 42.12
N GLN A 58 -72.10 121.62 42.33
CA GLN A 58 -70.93 121.73 41.45
C GLN A 58 -70.03 120.49 41.50
N VAL A 59 -69.86 119.89 42.68
CA VAL A 59 -69.07 118.65 42.82
C VAL A 59 -69.73 117.49 42.06
N LYS A 60 -71.05 117.33 42.14
CA LYS A 60 -71.74 116.26 41.42
C LYS A 60 -71.69 116.44 39.89
N LEU A 61 -71.77 117.68 39.42
CA LEU A 61 -71.66 118.00 38.00
C LEU A 61 -70.21 117.78 37.49
N LEU A 62 -69.21 117.96 38.36
CA LEU A 62 -67.81 117.57 38.10
C LEU A 62 -67.59 116.05 38.09
N GLU A 63 -68.28 115.29 38.94
CA GLU A 63 -68.22 113.82 38.95
C GLU A 63 -68.82 113.22 37.66
N ASP A 64 -70.02 113.64 37.25
CA ASP A 64 -70.64 113.15 36.01
C ASP A 64 -69.79 113.51 34.78
N SER A 65 -69.15 114.69 34.78
CA SER A 65 -68.21 115.06 33.72
C SER A 65 -66.94 114.21 33.73
N HIS A 66 -66.44 113.80 34.91
CA HIS A 66 -65.28 112.91 34.99
C HIS A 66 -65.62 111.50 34.51
N ASP A 67 -66.80 110.96 34.83
CA ASP A 67 -67.22 109.63 34.38
C ASP A 67 -67.41 109.56 32.85
N SER A 68 -67.94 110.63 32.25
CA SER A 68 -68.03 110.75 30.79
C SER A 68 -66.65 110.79 30.12
N ILE A 69 -65.70 111.53 30.71
CA ILE A 69 -64.32 111.59 30.21
C ILE A 69 -63.64 110.22 30.37
N LEU A 70 -63.83 109.55 31.50
CA LEU A 70 -63.28 108.22 31.80
C LEU A 70 -63.83 107.15 30.84
N ALA A 71 -65.12 107.19 30.52
CA ALA A 71 -65.72 106.24 29.59
C ALA A 71 -65.16 106.40 28.16
N THR A 72 -65.01 107.65 27.70
CA THR A 72 -64.48 107.96 26.36
C THR A 72 -63.00 107.56 26.25
N THR A 73 -62.23 107.77 27.32
CA THR A 73 -60.83 107.30 27.37
C THR A 73 -60.74 105.78 27.40
N HIS A 74 -61.61 105.06 28.11
CA HIS A 74 -61.64 103.60 28.07
C HIS A 74 -61.94 103.05 26.67
N TRP A 75 -62.90 103.65 25.95
CA TRP A 75 -63.20 103.26 24.56
C TRP A 75 -62.05 103.59 23.59
N ALA A 76 -61.42 104.76 23.72
CA ALA A 76 -60.25 105.12 22.89
C ALA A 76 -59.03 104.22 23.17
N LEU A 77 -58.75 103.94 24.45
CA LEU A 77 -57.67 103.06 24.87
C LEU A 77 -57.92 101.62 24.40
N GLY A 78 -59.17 101.15 24.50
CA GLY A 78 -59.59 99.86 23.96
C GLY A 78 -59.36 99.75 22.45
N GLY A 79 -59.68 100.80 21.68
CA GLY A 79 -59.41 100.85 20.24
C GLY A 79 -57.92 100.75 19.90
N VAL A 80 -57.06 101.49 20.59
CA VAL A 80 -55.60 101.44 20.39
C VAL A 80 -55.03 100.08 20.77
N PHE A 81 -55.49 99.49 21.88
CA PHE A 81 -55.05 98.16 22.31
C PHE A 81 -55.45 97.08 21.29
N THR A 82 -56.66 97.17 20.75
CA THR A 82 -57.13 96.24 19.70
C THR A 82 -56.31 96.37 18.42
N MET A 83 -55.95 97.60 18.04
CA MET A 83 -55.08 97.87 16.88
C MET A 83 -53.66 97.34 17.09
N ALA A 84 -53.09 97.52 18.29
CA ALA A 84 -51.79 96.97 18.64
C ALA A 84 -51.80 95.43 18.60
N PHE A 85 -52.86 94.79 19.10
CA PHE A 85 -53.05 93.34 18.99
C PHE A 85 -53.18 92.86 17.54
N LEU A 86 -53.91 93.58 16.69
CA LEU A 86 -54.00 93.26 15.26
C LEU A 86 -52.65 93.39 14.55
N LEU A 87 -51.88 94.44 14.85
CA LEU A 87 -50.53 94.61 14.29
C LEU A 87 -49.55 93.54 14.77
N ALA A 88 -49.59 93.19 16.06
CA ALA A 88 -48.77 92.12 16.63
C ALA A 88 -49.15 90.75 16.06
N GLY A 89 -50.44 90.45 15.95
CA GLY A 89 -50.96 89.23 15.32
C GLY A 89 -50.59 89.15 13.84
N PHE A 90 -50.69 90.25 13.10
CA PHE A 90 -50.30 90.33 11.70
C PHE A 90 -48.79 90.16 11.52
N SER A 91 -47.98 90.81 12.37
CA SER A 91 -46.52 90.65 12.38
C SER A 91 -46.11 89.20 12.66
N TRP A 92 -46.76 88.56 13.63
CA TRP A 92 -46.53 87.16 13.95
C TRP A 92 -46.94 86.22 12.82
N LEU A 93 -48.10 86.44 12.20
CA LEU A 93 -48.54 85.66 11.03
C LEU A 93 -47.59 85.81 9.85
N ASN A 94 -47.11 87.02 9.57
CA ASN A 94 -46.20 87.27 8.47
C ASN A 94 -44.82 86.66 8.73
N ASN A 95 -44.32 86.75 9.97
CA ASN A 95 -43.07 86.12 10.37
C ASN A 95 -43.14 84.58 10.31
N ASN A 96 -44.26 83.97 10.73
CA ASN A 96 -44.47 82.53 10.62
C ASN A 96 -44.51 82.07 9.15
N LYS A 97 -45.12 82.87 8.27
CA LYS A 97 -45.16 82.57 6.83
C LYS A 97 -43.75 82.62 6.22
N LEU A 98 -42.97 83.66 6.53
CA LEU A 98 -41.59 83.78 6.07
C LEU A 98 -40.72 82.62 6.59
N TYR A 99 -40.83 82.27 7.87
CA TYR A 99 -40.13 81.13 8.46
C TYR A 99 -40.50 79.81 7.79
N SER A 100 -41.78 79.62 7.43
CA SER A 100 -42.22 78.42 6.71
C SER A 100 -41.63 78.34 5.31
N ALA A 101 -41.52 79.46 4.60
CA ALA A 101 -40.91 79.55 3.28
C ALA A 101 -39.40 79.30 3.35
N ASP A 102 -38.69 79.90 4.31
CA ASP A 102 -37.26 79.67 4.53
C ASP A 102 -36.97 78.22 4.92
N LYS A 103 -37.80 77.63 5.78
CA LYS A 103 -37.69 76.21 6.15
C LYS A 103 -37.90 75.30 4.95
N GLN A 104 -38.83 75.65 4.06
CA GLN A 104 -39.06 74.88 2.84
C GLN A 104 -37.88 75.00 1.88
N ARG A 105 -37.37 76.22 1.66
CA ARG A 105 -36.17 76.45 0.85
C ARG A 105 -34.94 75.71 1.38
N LEU A 106 -34.70 75.76 2.69
CA LEU A 106 -33.61 75.02 3.33
C LEU A 106 -33.76 73.50 3.19
N LYS A 107 -34.99 72.99 3.24
CA LYS A 107 -35.26 71.56 2.98
C LYS A 107 -34.96 71.20 1.53
N GLU A 108 -35.42 72.01 0.59
CA GLU A 108 -35.16 71.80 -0.84
C GLU A 108 -33.66 71.86 -1.16
N GLU A 109 -32.94 72.84 -0.61
CA GLU A 109 -31.48 72.95 -0.73
C GLU A 109 -30.75 71.77 -0.06
N LEU A 110 -31.23 71.30 1.11
CA LEU A 110 -30.66 70.14 1.79
C LEU A 110 -30.91 68.84 1.01
N GLU A 111 -32.12 68.63 0.50
CA GLU A 111 -32.49 67.46 -0.32
C GLU A 111 -31.73 67.46 -1.65
N ALA A 112 -31.54 68.63 -2.28
CA ALA A 112 -30.70 68.78 -3.46
C ALA A 112 -29.23 68.46 -3.16
N ASN A 113 -28.69 68.91 -2.03
CA ASN A 113 -27.30 68.61 -1.63
C ASN A 113 -27.12 67.13 -1.25
N ILE A 114 -28.09 66.51 -0.57
CA ILE A 114 -28.07 65.08 -0.25
C ILE A 114 -28.14 64.24 -1.52
N SER A 115 -29.08 64.54 -2.43
CA SER A 115 -29.20 63.81 -3.69
C SER A 115 -27.94 63.95 -4.55
N LYS A 116 -27.35 65.15 -4.61
CA LYS A 116 -26.06 65.37 -5.26
C LYS A 116 -24.94 64.55 -4.62
N ALA A 117 -24.83 64.56 -3.29
CA ALA A 117 -23.81 63.78 -2.59
C ALA A 117 -24.00 62.26 -2.78
N ILE A 118 -25.24 61.77 -2.83
CA ILE A 118 -25.54 60.36 -3.13
C ILE A 118 -25.14 60.02 -4.56
N ALA A 119 -25.44 60.88 -5.53
CA ALA A 119 -25.06 60.67 -6.93
C ALA A 119 -23.52 60.67 -7.10
N ASP A 120 -22.82 61.62 -6.48
CA ASP A 120 -21.36 61.69 -6.50
C ASP A 120 -20.72 60.46 -5.84
N LEU A 121 -21.29 59.99 -4.72
CA LEU A 121 -20.84 58.75 -4.07
C LEU A 121 -21.05 57.53 -4.97
N GLN A 122 -22.22 57.40 -5.61
CA GLN A 122 -22.50 56.31 -6.55
C GLN A 122 -21.56 56.32 -7.77
N LEU A 123 -21.28 57.50 -8.34
CA LEU A 123 -20.31 57.65 -9.43
C LEU A 123 -18.91 57.25 -8.98
N SER A 124 -18.47 57.71 -7.79
CA SER A 124 -17.15 57.36 -7.26
C SER A 124 -17.03 55.85 -6.96
N GLU A 125 -18.09 55.20 -6.49
CA GLU A 125 -18.12 53.75 -6.26
C GLU A 125 -18.06 52.99 -7.59
N GLN A 126 -18.79 53.46 -8.61
CA GLN A 126 -18.75 52.87 -9.94
C GLN A 126 -17.36 52.97 -10.57
N ASP A 127 -16.69 54.13 -10.44
CA ASP A 127 -15.32 54.32 -10.90
C ASP A 127 -14.31 53.47 -10.12
N GLN A 128 -14.47 53.36 -8.79
CA GLN A 128 -13.63 52.48 -7.97
C GLN A 128 -13.81 51.01 -8.35
N ARG A 129 -15.05 50.55 -8.56
CA ARG A 129 -15.34 49.19 -9.03
C ARG A 129 -14.73 48.95 -10.42
N GLY A 130 -14.89 49.89 -11.35
CA GLY A 130 -14.30 49.81 -12.69
C GLY A 130 -12.78 49.68 -12.65
N ASN A 131 -12.11 50.53 -11.87
CA ASN A 131 -10.65 50.49 -11.68
C ASN A 131 -10.20 49.19 -10.99
N LEU A 132 -10.96 48.68 -10.02
CA LEU A 132 -10.66 47.41 -9.36
C LEU A 132 -10.81 46.23 -10.32
N PHE A 133 -11.85 46.21 -11.15
CA PHE A 133 -12.01 45.18 -12.18
C PHE A 133 -10.87 45.19 -13.20
N LEU A 134 -10.47 46.37 -13.69
CA LEU A 134 -9.32 46.50 -14.60
C LEU A 134 -8.01 46.04 -13.94
N ALA A 135 -7.80 46.35 -12.65
CA ALA A 135 -6.62 45.91 -11.92
C ALA A 135 -6.61 44.39 -11.70
N VAL A 136 -7.76 43.79 -11.39
CA VAL A 136 -7.90 42.33 -11.23
C VAL A 136 -7.67 41.63 -12.57
N ASP A 137 -8.27 42.11 -13.65
CA ASP A 137 -8.12 41.54 -14.99
C ASP A 137 -6.66 41.57 -15.47
N LYS A 138 -5.99 42.72 -15.31
CA LYS A 138 -4.56 42.86 -15.59
C LYS A 138 -3.70 41.91 -14.73
N LYS A 139 -4.05 41.72 -13.46
CA LYS A 139 -3.32 40.78 -12.57
C LYS A 139 -3.53 39.32 -13.00
N LEU A 140 -4.75 38.96 -13.40
CA LEU A 140 -5.07 37.64 -13.94
C LEU A 140 -4.34 37.37 -15.25
N GLU A 141 -4.30 38.34 -16.16
CA GLU A 141 -3.54 38.24 -17.41
C GLU A 141 -2.05 37.98 -17.15
N VAL A 142 -1.42 38.76 -16.26
CA VAL A 142 -0.01 38.56 -15.87
C VAL A 142 0.21 37.19 -15.21
N GLN A 143 -0.72 36.72 -14.38
CA GLN A 143 -0.63 35.39 -13.78
C GLN A 143 -0.77 34.27 -14.81
N ASN A 144 -1.69 34.41 -15.77
CA ASN A 144 -1.87 33.42 -16.85
C ASN A 144 -0.64 33.31 -17.74
N VAL A 145 -0.01 34.43 -18.11
CA VAL A 145 1.25 34.42 -18.86
C VAL A 145 2.35 33.70 -18.08
N ARG A 146 2.51 34.00 -16.78
CA ARG A 146 3.49 33.30 -15.93
C ARG A 146 3.21 31.81 -15.80
N LEU A 147 1.95 31.42 -15.74
CA LEU A 147 1.55 30.01 -15.71
C LEU A 147 1.89 29.32 -17.04
N ASP A 148 1.64 29.96 -18.17
CA ASP A 148 1.99 29.42 -19.49
C ASP A 148 3.51 29.27 -19.67
N ASP A 149 4.28 30.28 -19.26
CA ASP A 149 5.75 30.22 -19.22
C ASP A 149 6.23 29.07 -18.34
N SER A 150 5.65 28.91 -17.14
CA SER A 150 5.99 27.81 -16.23
C SER A 150 5.64 26.44 -16.79
N VAL A 151 4.48 26.31 -17.45
CA VAL A 151 4.04 25.07 -18.12
C VAL A 151 4.96 24.75 -19.30
N SER A 152 5.39 25.74 -20.07
CA SER A 152 6.35 25.55 -21.17
C SER A 152 7.71 25.06 -20.66
N ALA A 153 8.21 25.64 -19.56
CA ALA A 153 9.45 25.22 -18.92
C ALA A 153 9.35 23.80 -18.33
N ILE A 154 8.20 23.43 -17.76
CA ILE A 154 7.98 22.06 -17.28
C ILE A 154 7.95 21.08 -18.46
N ARG A 155 7.35 21.45 -19.60
CA ARG A 155 7.34 20.60 -20.80
C ARG A 155 8.74 20.33 -21.32
N THR A 156 9.60 21.35 -21.39
CA THR A 156 11.00 21.16 -21.83
C THR A 156 11.78 20.25 -20.89
N VAL A 157 11.63 20.42 -19.57
CA VAL A 157 12.26 19.54 -18.56
C VAL A 157 11.78 18.09 -18.71
N ILE A 158 10.47 17.87 -18.94
CA ILE A 158 9.92 16.52 -19.16
C ILE A 158 10.50 15.89 -20.44
N ASP A 159 10.64 16.65 -21.52
CA ASP A 159 11.18 16.15 -22.78
C ASP A 159 12.68 15.83 -22.68
N ASP A 160 13.45 16.66 -21.98
CA ASP A 160 14.87 16.41 -21.73
C ASP A 160 15.07 15.19 -20.81
N PHE A 161 14.26 15.05 -19.76
CA PHE A 161 14.27 13.86 -18.91
C PHE A 161 13.91 12.59 -19.71
N ARG A 162 12.90 12.65 -20.58
CA ARG A 162 12.54 11.53 -21.47
C ARG A 162 13.66 11.14 -22.40
N LYS A 163 14.35 12.11 -23.01
CA LYS A 163 15.53 11.86 -23.87
C LYS A 163 16.69 11.24 -23.09
N GLN A 164 16.93 11.72 -21.87
CA GLN A 164 17.96 11.16 -20.99
C GLN A 164 17.64 9.70 -20.63
N GLU A 165 16.40 9.42 -20.21
CA GLU A 165 15.96 8.07 -19.87
C GLU A 165 15.93 7.11 -21.07
N SER A 166 15.58 7.58 -22.27
CA SER A 166 15.74 6.75 -23.48
C SER A 166 17.21 6.44 -23.75
N GLY A 167 18.10 7.44 -23.63
CA GLY A 167 19.54 7.24 -23.84
C GLY A 167 20.15 6.24 -22.84
N ARG A 168 19.80 6.36 -21.55
CA ARG A 168 20.23 5.41 -20.50
C ARG A 168 19.73 4.01 -20.76
N ARG A 169 18.48 3.85 -21.22
CA ARG A 169 17.92 2.54 -21.57
C ARG A 169 18.65 1.91 -22.74
N ASP A 170 18.92 2.67 -23.80
CA ASP A 170 19.65 2.18 -24.97
C ASP A 170 21.10 1.78 -24.62
N GLU A 171 21.76 2.55 -23.76
CA GLU A 171 23.10 2.21 -23.25
C GLU A 171 23.11 0.93 -22.41
N LEU A 172 22.14 0.77 -21.51
CA LEU A 172 21.97 -0.45 -20.72
C LEU A 172 21.68 -1.66 -21.62
N LEU A 173 20.83 -1.52 -22.63
CA LEU A 173 20.53 -2.58 -23.59
C LEU A 173 21.79 -3.02 -24.34
N ARG A 174 22.56 -2.06 -24.89
CA ARG A 174 23.83 -2.37 -25.57
C ARG A 174 24.86 -3.03 -24.65
N SER A 175 24.94 -2.59 -23.40
CA SER A 175 25.83 -3.19 -22.39
C SER A 175 25.43 -4.64 -22.08
N VAL A 176 24.12 -4.90 -21.92
CA VAL A 176 23.58 -6.24 -21.69
C VAL A 176 23.80 -7.14 -22.90
N GLU A 177 23.53 -6.66 -24.12
CA GLU A 177 23.77 -7.38 -25.38
C GLU A 177 25.25 -7.78 -25.50
N SER A 178 26.18 -6.84 -25.32
CA SER A 178 27.61 -7.12 -25.37
C SER A 178 28.04 -8.16 -24.32
N ARG A 179 27.48 -8.09 -23.10
CA ARG A 179 27.76 -9.07 -22.05
C ARG A 179 27.20 -10.45 -22.39
N ILE A 180 26.01 -10.52 -23.00
CA ILE A 180 25.39 -11.76 -23.47
C ILE A 180 26.27 -12.39 -24.57
N GLU A 181 26.69 -11.62 -25.57
CA GLU A 181 27.57 -12.10 -26.64
C GLU A 181 28.91 -12.63 -26.10
N SER A 182 29.51 -11.92 -25.13
CA SER A 182 30.74 -12.37 -24.48
C SER A 182 30.55 -13.69 -23.72
N LEU A 183 29.43 -13.85 -22.99
CA LEU A 183 29.11 -15.09 -22.30
C LEU A 183 28.87 -16.24 -23.27
N ILE A 184 28.11 -16.00 -24.34
CA ILE A 184 27.88 -16.99 -25.41
C ILE A 184 29.21 -17.46 -26.01
N GLY A 185 30.13 -16.53 -26.29
CA GLY A 185 31.46 -16.85 -26.79
C GLY A 185 32.27 -17.73 -25.83
N ARG A 186 32.30 -17.40 -24.53
CA ARG A 186 32.98 -18.21 -23.50
C ARG A 186 32.37 -19.60 -23.38
N THR A 187 31.05 -19.70 -23.26
CA THR A 187 30.36 -20.99 -23.12
C THR A 187 30.55 -21.86 -24.36
N SER A 188 30.58 -21.27 -25.56
CA SER A 188 30.84 -22.00 -26.80
C SER A 188 32.27 -22.56 -26.85
N GLY A 189 33.25 -21.79 -26.35
CA GLY A 189 34.62 -22.25 -26.19
C GLY A 189 34.73 -23.42 -25.22
N GLU A 190 34.13 -23.31 -24.04
CA GLU A 190 34.09 -24.39 -23.03
C GLU A 190 33.41 -25.66 -23.57
N ILE A 191 32.29 -25.53 -24.28
CA ILE A 191 31.60 -26.66 -24.92
C ILE A 191 32.50 -27.35 -25.96
N SER A 192 33.26 -26.58 -26.73
CA SER A 192 34.21 -27.12 -27.71
C SER A 192 35.33 -27.92 -27.04
N GLU A 193 35.90 -27.38 -25.95
CA GLU A 193 36.93 -28.06 -25.17
C GLU A 193 36.42 -29.36 -24.55
N VAL A 194 35.23 -29.33 -23.94
CA VAL A 194 34.60 -30.55 -23.37
C VAL A 194 34.33 -31.59 -24.44
N ARG A 195 33.89 -31.19 -25.64
CA ARG A 195 33.73 -32.12 -26.77
C ARG A 195 35.04 -32.76 -27.19
N SER A 196 36.12 -31.98 -27.30
CA SER A 196 37.45 -32.49 -27.64
C SER A 196 37.96 -33.49 -26.59
N ARG A 197 37.81 -33.19 -25.29
CA ARG A 197 38.18 -34.12 -24.22
C ARG A 197 37.33 -35.39 -24.22
N ASN A 198 36.03 -35.29 -24.51
CA ASN A 198 35.16 -36.46 -24.62
C ASN A 198 35.54 -37.36 -25.78
N GLU A 199 35.95 -36.80 -26.91
CA GLU A 199 36.43 -37.59 -28.05
C GLU A 199 37.74 -38.31 -27.73
N GLU A 200 38.66 -37.63 -27.03
CA GLU A 200 39.89 -38.27 -26.54
C GLU A 200 39.58 -39.43 -25.58
N LEU A 201 38.67 -39.22 -24.61
CA LEU A 201 38.28 -40.26 -23.66
C LEU A 201 37.63 -41.46 -24.36
N ARG A 202 36.80 -41.24 -25.39
CA ARG A 202 36.22 -42.32 -26.20
C ARG A 202 37.30 -43.15 -26.88
N SER A 203 38.26 -42.50 -27.54
CA SER A 203 39.39 -43.21 -28.17
C SER A 203 40.21 -44.05 -27.17
N ARG A 204 40.37 -43.57 -25.93
CA ARG A 204 41.03 -44.31 -24.85
C ARG A 204 40.20 -45.51 -24.39
N ILE A 205 38.88 -45.37 -24.27
CA ILE A 205 37.97 -46.46 -23.92
C ILE A 205 38.00 -47.56 -25.00
N ASP A 206 38.01 -47.19 -26.27
CA ASP A 206 38.08 -48.15 -27.37
C ASP A 206 39.39 -48.94 -27.35
N SER A 207 40.52 -48.25 -27.15
CA SER A 207 41.83 -48.91 -27.02
C SER A 207 41.91 -49.83 -25.79
N LEU A 208 41.32 -49.45 -24.66
CA LEU A 208 41.27 -50.30 -23.47
C LEU A 208 40.38 -51.52 -23.69
N SER A 209 39.27 -51.36 -24.41
CA SER A 209 38.34 -52.45 -24.73
C SER A 209 39.01 -53.49 -25.65
N GLU A 210 39.79 -53.04 -26.64
CA GLU A 210 40.60 -53.91 -27.49
C GLU A 210 41.65 -54.69 -26.69
N LYS A 211 42.38 -54.01 -25.78
CA LYS A 211 43.36 -54.66 -24.89
C LYS A 211 42.71 -55.68 -23.96
N LEU A 212 41.52 -55.38 -23.43
CA LEU A 212 40.76 -56.30 -22.59
C LEU A 212 40.37 -57.56 -23.37
N GLY A 213 39.90 -57.41 -24.62
CA GLY A 213 39.60 -58.54 -25.50
C GLY A 213 40.82 -59.43 -25.75
N ALA A 214 41.96 -58.82 -26.10
CA ALA A 214 43.20 -59.57 -26.29
C ALA A 214 43.65 -60.32 -25.03
N LEU A 215 43.50 -59.72 -23.84
CA LEU A 215 43.81 -60.39 -22.57
C LEU A 215 42.84 -61.55 -22.27
N GLN A 216 41.56 -61.39 -22.59
CA GLN A 216 40.56 -62.44 -22.43
C GLN A 216 40.86 -63.65 -23.32
N ASP A 217 41.30 -63.43 -24.56
CA ASP A 217 41.70 -64.50 -25.48
C ASP A 217 42.94 -65.25 -24.97
N VAL A 218 43.95 -64.53 -24.49
CA VAL A 218 45.15 -65.12 -23.88
C VAL A 218 44.79 -65.94 -22.64
N LEU A 219 43.91 -65.42 -21.78
CA LEU A 219 43.47 -66.14 -20.58
C LEU A 219 42.70 -67.42 -20.94
N SER A 220 41.81 -67.37 -21.93
CA SER A 220 41.04 -68.53 -22.39
C SER A 220 41.95 -69.61 -22.99
N SER A 221 42.94 -69.19 -23.80
CA SER A 221 43.97 -70.08 -24.35
C SER A 221 44.81 -70.73 -23.26
N ASN A 222 45.30 -69.95 -22.29
CA ASN A 222 46.07 -70.47 -21.16
C ASN A 222 45.25 -71.42 -20.28
N SER A 223 43.99 -71.11 -20.00
CA SER A 223 43.09 -72.01 -19.26
C SER A 223 42.98 -73.36 -19.96
N SER A 224 42.70 -73.36 -21.27
CA SER A 224 42.60 -74.60 -22.05
C SER A 224 43.91 -75.40 -22.07
N ARG A 225 45.06 -74.72 -22.03
CA ARG A 225 46.38 -75.37 -21.96
C ARG A 225 46.62 -76.01 -20.60
N ILE A 226 46.29 -75.29 -19.51
CA ILE A 226 46.42 -75.80 -18.14
C ILE A 226 45.50 -77.01 -17.94
N ASP A 227 44.26 -76.95 -18.44
CA ASP A 227 43.32 -78.08 -18.37
C ASP A 227 43.90 -79.31 -19.07
N LYS A 228 44.48 -79.15 -20.27
CA LYS A 228 45.16 -80.24 -20.97
C LYS A 228 46.36 -80.80 -20.20
N GLU A 229 47.22 -79.94 -19.67
CA GLU A 229 48.39 -80.36 -18.87
C GLU A 229 47.97 -81.09 -17.58
N LEU A 230 46.90 -80.64 -16.93
CA LEU A 230 46.36 -81.26 -15.72
C LEU A 230 45.77 -82.65 -16.02
N GLN A 231 45.03 -82.79 -17.12
CA GLN A 231 44.53 -84.10 -17.56
C GLN A 231 45.67 -85.05 -17.94
N GLN A 232 46.71 -84.57 -18.62
CA GLN A 232 47.91 -85.37 -18.90
C GLN A 232 48.63 -85.82 -17.61
N GLY A 233 48.80 -84.89 -16.65
CA GLY A 233 49.38 -85.21 -15.35
C GLY A 233 48.55 -86.23 -14.56
N ALA A 234 47.23 -86.11 -14.60
CA ALA A 234 46.31 -87.08 -14.00
C ALA A 234 46.47 -88.47 -14.65
N ALA A 235 46.53 -88.54 -15.98
CA ALA A 235 46.76 -89.80 -16.69
C ALA A 235 48.06 -90.47 -16.25
N ILE A 236 49.18 -89.73 -16.20
CA ILE A 236 50.49 -90.24 -15.74
C ILE A 236 50.42 -90.74 -14.30
N ALA A 237 49.76 -89.99 -13.40
CA ALA A 237 49.61 -90.39 -12.00
C ALA A 237 48.85 -91.73 -11.87
N ARG A 238 47.83 -91.96 -12.72
CA ARG A 238 47.11 -93.26 -12.78
C ARG A 238 48.00 -94.39 -13.28
N GLU A 239 48.91 -94.15 -14.21
CA GLU A 239 49.86 -95.18 -14.65
C GLU A 239 50.79 -95.60 -13.51
N ILE A 240 51.28 -94.64 -12.72
CA ILE A 240 52.13 -94.92 -11.56
C ILE A 240 51.34 -95.70 -10.50
N GLU A 241 50.12 -95.28 -10.21
CA GLU A 241 49.23 -95.97 -9.27
C GLU A 241 48.95 -97.41 -9.72
N GLU A 242 48.71 -97.64 -11.01
CA GLU A 242 48.56 -98.97 -11.60
C GLU A 242 49.80 -99.85 -11.33
N HIS A 243 51.01 -99.32 -11.53
CA HIS A 243 52.25 -100.04 -11.25
C HIS A 243 52.38 -100.39 -9.76
N ILE A 244 51.97 -99.50 -8.87
CA ILE A 244 51.97 -99.77 -7.41
C ILE A 244 51.03 -100.93 -7.09
N TRP A 245 49.83 -100.98 -7.67
CA TRP A 245 48.88 -102.08 -7.43
C TRP A 245 49.35 -103.41 -8.03
N LYS A 246 50.03 -103.39 -9.18
CA LYS A 246 50.72 -104.56 -9.74
C LYS A 246 51.76 -105.13 -8.77
N LEU A 247 52.61 -104.27 -8.20
CA LEU A 247 53.60 -104.70 -7.21
C LEU A 247 52.97 -105.32 -5.96
N LYS A 248 51.80 -104.80 -5.54
CA LYS A 248 51.05 -105.33 -4.40
C LYS A 248 50.22 -106.58 -4.71
N LYS A 249 50.11 -106.98 -6.00
CA LYS A 249 49.29 -108.10 -6.47
C LYS A 249 47.82 -107.98 -6.03
N ILE A 250 47.21 -106.82 -6.27
CA ILE A 250 45.78 -106.57 -5.99
C ILE A 250 45.06 -106.24 -7.31
N PRO A 251 44.61 -107.25 -8.08
CA PRO A 251 44.08 -107.06 -9.43
C PRO A 251 42.87 -106.14 -9.52
N SER A 252 41.97 -106.18 -8.54
CA SER A 252 40.79 -105.30 -8.51
C SER A 252 41.16 -103.83 -8.46
N ASN A 253 42.20 -103.46 -7.70
CA ASN A 253 42.66 -102.08 -7.62
C ASN A 253 43.34 -101.63 -8.92
N ILE A 254 44.03 -102.55 -9.63
CA ILE A 254 44.59 -102.26 -10.95
C ILE A 254 43.46 -101.85 -11.91
N LEU A 255 42.39 -102.65 -12.00
CA LEU A 255 41.26 -102.34 -12.88
C LEU A 255 40.53 -101.06 -12.50
N ILE A 256 40.37 -100.77 -11.20
CA ILE A 256 39.77 -99.50 -10.74
C ILE A 256 40.63 -98.31 -11.19
N THR A 257 41.95 -98.39 -11.00
CA THR A 257 42.88 -97.33 -11.40
C THR A 257 42.91 -97.16 -12.93
N GLN A 258 42.87 -98.24 -13.69
CA GLN A 258 42.77 -98.19 -15.15
C GLN A 258 41.44 -97.59 -15.60
N LEU A 259 40.33 -97.94 -14.95
CA LEU A 259 39.03 -97.33 -15.21
C LEU A 259 39.05 -95.82 -14.94
N GLN A 260 39.68 -95.39 -13.85
CA GLN A 260 39.86 -93.97 -13.55
C GLN A 260 40.78 -93.29 -14.57
N GLY A 261 41.80 -93.99 -15.08
CA GLY A 261 42.63 -93.55 -16.20
C GLY A 261 41.82 -93.40 -17.49
N LEU A 262 40.87 -94.31 -17.75
CA LEU A 262 39.98 -94.25 -18.90
C LEU A 262 39.10 -93.00 -18.82
N SER A 263 38.49 -92.73 -17.66
CA SER A 263 37.69 -91.52 -17.44
C SER A 263 38.53 -90.25 -17.63
N ALA A 264 39.78 -90.23 -17.18
CA ALA A 264 40.68 -89.09 -17.39
C ALA A 264 41.02 -88.88 -18.87
N SER A 265 41.33 -89.95 -19.61
CA SER A 265 41.57 -89.86 -21.06
C SER A 265 40.33 -89.45 -21.85
N LEU A 266 39.13 -89.87 -21.43
CA LEU A 266 37.87 -89.43 -22.02
C LEU A 266 37.60 -87.94 -21.74
N ALA A 267 37.85 -87.47 -20.52
CA ALA A 267 37.72 -86.06 -20.16
C ALA A 267 38.73 -85.17 -20.92
N ALA A 268 39.88 -85.72 -21.31
CA ALA A 268 40.90 -85.05 -22.10
C ALA A 268 40.66 -85.06 -23.62
N ASP A 269 39.63 -85.79 -24.09
CA ASP A 269 39.41 -86.10 -25.51
C ASP A 269 40.65 -86.74 -26.19
N ASP A 270 41.38 -87.57 -25.44
CA ASP A 270 42.60 -88.24 -25.91
C ASP A 270 42.28 -89.65 -26.41
N GLU A 271 41.90 -89.75 -27.70
CA GLU A 271 41.59 -91.04 -28.35
C GLU A 271 42.72 -92.07 -28.16
N TRP A 272 43.98 -91.65 -28.27
CA TRP A 272 45.13 -92.54 -28.11
C TRP A 272 45.26 -93.03 -26.67
N GLY A 273 45.08 -92.14 -25.69
CA GLY A 273 45.01 -92.47 -24.28
C GLY A 273 43.91 -93.49 -23.96
N VAL A 274 42.71 -93.28 -24.51
CA VAL A 274 41.57 -94.21 -24.37
C VAL A 274 41.94 -95.59 -24.92
N LYS A 275 42.46 -95.69 -26.15
CA LYS A 275 42.92 -96.96 -26.76
C LYS A 275 43.94 -97.67 -25.89
N ARG A 276 44.95 -96.93 -25.41
CA ARG A 276 46.04 -97.46 -24.59
C ARG A 276 45.52 -98.00 -23.26
N VAL A 277 44.63 -97.28 -22.58
CA VAL A 277 44.04 -97.73 -21.32
C VAL A 277 43.19 -98.98 -21.53
N LEU A 278 42.34 -99.02 -22.56
CA LEU A 278 41.53 -100.21 -22.89
C LEU A 278 42.40 -101.44 -23.19
N ALA A 279 43.49 -101.27 -23.93
CA ALA A 279 44.44 -102.35 -24.18
C ALA A 279 45.08 -102.90 -22.88
N ARG A 280 45.43 -102.00 -21.93
CA ARG A 280 45.95 -102.41 -20.62
C ARG A 280 44.89 -103.12 -19.77
N MET A 281 43.63 -102.65 -19.80
CA MET A 281 42.51 -103.31 -19.13
C MET A 281 42.31 -104.73 -19.67
N LYS A 282 42.30 -104.88 -21.00
CA LYS A 282 42.21 -106.19 -21.66
C LYS A 282 43.31 -107.15 -21.22
N SER A 283 44.57 -106.69 -21.21
CA SER A 283 45.70 -107.48 -20.70
C SER A 283 45.51 -107.84 -19.23
N THR A 284 45.15 -106.88 -18.37
CA THR A 284 44.97 -107.12 -16.93
C THR A 284 43.86 -108.14 -16.65
N ILE A 285 42.73 -108.09 -17.37
CA ILE A 285 41.64 -109.06 -17.20
C ILE A 285 42.12 -110.46 -17.59
N ASN A 286 42.78 -110.61 -18.74
CA ASN A 286 43.27 -111.91 -19.18
C ASN A 286 44.37 -112.46 -18.25
N ASP A 287 45.34 -111.62 -17.91
CA ASP A 287 46.53 -112.02 -17.18
C ASP A 287 46.26 -112.26 -15.69
N GLU A 288 45.39 -111.47 -15.05
CA GLU A 288 45.17 -111.56 -13.59
C GLU A 288 43.85 -112.23 -13.21
N PHE A 289 42.79 -112.12 -14.02
CA PHE A 289 41.48 -112.68 -13.69
C PHE A 289 41.24 -114.03 -14.37
N VAL A 290 41.36 -114.07 -15.70
CA VAL A 290 41.13 -115.30 -16.48
C VAL A 290 42.18 -116.36 -16.13
N SER A 291 43.46 -116.00 -16.14
CA SER A 291 44.55 -116.98 -15.90
C SER A 291 44.57 -117.53 -14.46
N SER A 292 44.24 -116.69 -13.47
CA SER A 292 44.31 -117.04 -12.05
C SER A 292 42.98 -117.56 -11.49
N GLY A 293 41.91 -117.57 -12.30
CA GLY A 293 40.57 -117.97 -11.88
C GLY A 293 39.91 -117.00 -10.90
N LEU A 294 40.36 -115.75 -10.83
CA LEU A 294 39.74 -114.71 -10.00
C LEU A 294 38.49 -114.16 -10.70
N LYS A 295 37.48 -113.80 -9.91
CA LYS A 295 36.24 -113.18 -10.40
C LYS A 295 36.21 -111.68 -10.12
N ILE A 296 35.61 -110.91 -11.03
CA ILE A 296 35.40 -109.48 -10.89
C ILE A 296 34.15 -109.25 -10.02
N GLN A 297 34.30 -108.46 -8.96
CA GLN A 297 33.20 -108.18 -8.04
C GLN A 297 32.03 -107.50 -8.75
N LYS A 298 30.81 -108.02 -8.54
CA LYS A 298 29.59 -107.53 -9.20
C LYS A 298 29.35 -106.03 -9.03
N ARG A 299 29.70 -105.46 -7.87
CA ARG A 299 29.57 -104.02 -7.60
C ARG A 299 30.36 -103.13 -8.57
N MET A 300 31.37 -103.66 -9.25
CA MET A 300 32.18 -102.91 -10.22
C MET A 300 31.51 -102.79 -11.59
N LYS A 301 30.49 -103.61 -11.87
CA LYS A 301 29.80 -103.67 -13.17
C LYS A 301 29.33 -102.29 -13.64
N GLY A 302 28.57 -101.57 -12.80
CA GLY A 302 28.02 -100.26 -13.17
C GLY A 302 29.10 -99.23 -13.51
N LEU A 303 30.22 -99.24 -12.76
CA LEU A 303 31.34 -98.33 -13.00
C LEU A 303 31.98 -98.57 -14.39
N PHE A 304 32.10 -99.85 -14.77
CA PHE A 304 32.63 -100.23 -16.07
C PHE A 304 31.67 -99.90 -17.21
N GLU A 305 30.39 -100.23 -17.07
CA GLU A 305 29.38 -99.97 -18.09
C GLU A 305 29.32 -98.48 -18.45
N ASP A 306 29.28 -97.59 -17.45
CA ASP A 306 29.20 -96.15 -17.67
C ASP A 306 30.44 -95.61 -18.43
N SER A 307 31.63 -96.00 -17.99
CA SER A 307 32.88 -95.50 -18.57
C SER A 307 33.15 -96.11 -19.95
N LEU A 308 32.84 -97.40 -20.14
CA LEU A 308 33.03 -98.08 -21.43
C LEU A 308 31.99 -97.65 -22.44
N ALA A 309 30.75 -97.34 -22.03
CA ALA A 309 29.74 -96.76 -22.93
C ALA A 309 30.18 -95.39 -23.47
N GLN A 310 30.87 -94.58 -22.65
CA GLN A 310 31.48 -93.33 -23.12
C GLN A 310 32.65 -93.60 -24.06
N ALA A 311 33.54 -94.53 -23.71
CA ALA A 311 34.66 -94.91 -24.57
C ALA A 311 34.21 -95.48 -25.91
N GLN A 312 33.09 -96.20 -25.95
CA GLN A 312 32.53 -96.79 -27.17
C GLN A 312 32.16 -95.74 -28.22
N LYS A 313 31.87 -94.49 -27.80
CA LYS A 313 31.60 -93.37 -28.72
C LYS A 313 32.84 -92.94 -29.49
N ILE A 314 34.04 -93.18 -28.95
CA ILE A 314 35.33 -92.83 -29.54
C ILE A 314 35.94 -94.06 -30.22
N VAL A 315 35.98 -95.19 -29.50
CA VAL A 315 36.62 -96.45 -29.91
C VAL A 315 35.71 -97.64 -29.60
N ALA A 316 34.75 -97.85 -30.50
CA ALA A 316 33.66 -98.80 -30.31
C ALA A 316 34.14 -100.24 -30.12
N VAL A 317 35.14 -100.69 -30.87
CA VAL A 317 35.57 -102.10 -30.90
C VAL A 317 36.25 -102.47 -29.60
N GLU A 318 37.31 -101.75 -29.23
CA GLU A 318 38.11 -102.02 -28.05
C GLU A 318 37.29 -101.90 -26.76
N ALA A 319 36.40 -100.91 -26.68
CA ALA A 319 35.52 -100.73 -25.52
C ALA A 319 34.54 -101.90 -25.37
N SER A 320 33.97 -102.38 -26.48
CA SER A 320 33.04 -103.52 -26.47
C SER A 320 33.74 -104.83 -26.09
N GLU A 321 34.96 -105.04 -26.59
CA GLU A 321 35.77 -106.21 -26.22
C GLU A 321 36.09 -106.25 -24.73
N VAL A 322 36.52 -105.12 -24.15
CA VAL A 322 36.81 -105.03 -22.72
C VAL A 322 35.53 -105.23 -21.91
N LEU A 323 34.40 -104.65 -22.32
CA LEU A 323 33.12 -104.84 -21.65
C LEU A 323 32.70 -106.31 -21.63
N GLN A 324 32.80 -107.00 -22.77
CA GLN A 324 32.46 -108.42 -22.85
C GLN A 324 33.34 -109.26 -21.93
N LEU A 325 34.66 -109.02 -21.93
CA LEU A 325 35.59 -109.72 -21.02
C LEU A 325 35.25 -109.51 -19.54
N ILE A 326 34.75 -108.33 -19.17
CA ILE A 326 34.30 -108.03 -17.80
C ILE A 326 33.02 -108.81 -17.48
N LEU A 327 32.06 -108.82 -18.41
CA LEU A 327 30.80 -109.56 -18.26
C LEU A 327 31.02 -111.06 -18.11
N ASP A 328 31.93 -111.64 -18.88
CA ASP A 328 32.25 -113.07 -18.83
C ASP A 328 32.97 -113.48 -17.53
N ASN A 329 33.61 -112.55 -16.83
CA ASN A 329 34.38 -112.79 -15.61
C ASN A 329 33.75 -112.22 -14.34
N LEU A 330 32.49 -111.80 -14.41
CA LEU A 330 31.74 -111.34 -13.24
C LEU A 330 31.49 -112.47 -12.24
N GLU A 331 31.54 -112.13 -10.96
CA GLU A 331 31.10 -113.01 -9.87
C GLU A 331 29.60 -113.25 -10.01
N GLU A 332 29.21 -114.53 -10.09
CA GLU A 332 27.79 -114.91 -10.07
C GLU A 332 27.20 -114.54 -8.72
N ASP A 333 25.93 -114.11 -8.69
CA ASP A 333 25.25 -113.90 -7.43
C ASP A 333 25.31 -115.22 -6.66
N ALA A 334 25.96 -115.22 -5.49
CA ALA A 334 25.72 -116.27 -4.52
C ALA A 334 24.20 -116.25 -4.27
N GLU A 335 23.50 -117.28 -4.75
CA GLU A 335 22.10 -117.47 -4.41
C GLU A 335 22.00 -117.34 -2.88
N PRO A 336 21.16 -116.42 -2.37
CA PRO A 336 21.15 -116.06 -0.96
C PRO A 336 20.85 -117.22 -0.01
#